data_AF-A0A956J3Z5-F1
#
_entry.id   AF-A0A956J3Z5-F1
#
_cell.length_a   1.000
_cell.length_b   1.000
_cell.length_c   1.000
_cell.angle_alpha   90.00
_cell.angle_beta   90.00
_cell.angle_gamma   90.00
#
_symmetry.space_group_name_H-M   'P 1'
#
loop_
_entity.id
_entity.type
_entity.pdbx_description
1 polymer ?
#
loop_
_entity_poly.entity_id
_entity_poly.type
_entity_poly.pdbx_seq_one_letter_code
_entity_poly.pdbx_strand_id
1 'polypeptide(L)'
;MTDSELGLGFDLELDGLGRLSAVGAILGDAEFRRSRVDRSLALQDLDAFAAPAEFVFGHNVLWHDLPWLRKHAPELRLLEKPVV
;
A
#
# COMPACT_ATOMS: atom_id res chain seq x y z
N MET A 1 -8.74 -17.26 20.28
CA MET A 1 -8.04 -16.53 19.21
C MET A 1 -7.49 -15.29 19.85
N THR A 2 -6.17 -15.16 19.95
CA THR A 2 -5.57 -13.86 20.24
C THR A 2 -5.97 -12.95 19.08
N ASP A 3 -6.57 -11.80 19.36
CA ASP A 3 -6.68 -10.71 18.38
C ASP A 3 -5.25 -10.34 17.99
N SER A 4 -4.78 -10.91 16.89
CA SER A 4 -3.54 -10.47 16.26
C SER A 4 -3.88 -9.21 15.49
N GLU A 5 -3.22 -8.10 15.82
CA GLU A 5 -3.39 -6.83 15.13
C GLU A 5 -3.22 -7.05 13.61
N LEU A 6 -4.17 -6.57 12.81
CA LEU A 6 -4.20 -6.85 11.37
C LEU A 6 -3.32 -5.84 10.63
N GLY A 7 -2.13 -6.26 10.19
CA GLY A 7 -1.21 -5.41 9.42
C GLY A 7 -1.40 -5.51 7.91
N LEU A 8 -1.20 -4.39 7.20
CA LEU A 8 -1.03 -4.37 5.74
C LEU A 8 0.46 -4.38 5.37
N GLY A 9 0.90 -5.45 4.72
CA GLY A 9 2.19 -5.48 4.02
C GLY A 9 1.98 -5.01 2.58
N PHE A 10 2.75 -4.04 2.07
CA PHE A 10 2.62 -3.61 0.68
C PHE A 10 3.95 -3.18 0.05
N ASP A 11 3.97 -3.17 -1.28
CA ASP A 11 5.12 -2.78 -2.09
C ASP A 11 4.66 -2.12 -3.41
N LEU A 12 5.37 -1.07 -3.84
CA LEU A 12 5.13 -0.38 -5.10
C LEU A 12 6.26 -0.66 -6.09
N GLU A 13 5.89 -1.13 -7.28
CA GLU A 13 6.83 -1.29 -8.37
C GLU A 13 6.79 -0.06 -9.27
N LEU A 14 7.93 0.63 -9.39
CA LEU A 14 8.07 1.81 -10.22
C LEU A 14 8.83 1.49 -11.51
N ASP A 15 8.39 2.04 -12.63
CA ASP A 15 9.16 1.94 -13.88
C ASP A 15 10.42 2.83 -13.85
N GLY A 16 11.25 2.74 -14.89
CA GLY A 16 12.49 3.53 -15.00
C GLY A 16 12.30 5.06 -15.03
N LEU A 17 11.06 5.56 -15.10
CA LEU A 17 10.70 6.98 -15.02
C LEU A 17 10.06 7.33 -13.67
N GLY A 18 10.00 6.39 -12.72
CA GLY A 18 9.41 6.58 -11.40
C GLY A 18 7.88 6.55 -11.38
N ARG A 19 7.23 6.02 -12.43
CA ARG A 19 5.77 5.89 -12.51
C ARG A 19 5.35 4.53 -11.95
N LEU A 20 4.22 4.48 -11.25
CA LEU A 20 3.66 3.23 -10.75
C LEU A 20 3.37 2.27 -11.91
N SER A 21 3.96 1.08 -11.83
CA SER A 21 3.83 0.01 -12.84
C SER A 21 3.06 -1.18 -12.28
N ALA A 22 3.22 -1.47 -10.99
CA ALA A 22 2.44 -2.46 -10.25
C ALA A 22 2.38 -2.11 -8.75
N VAL A 23 1.42 -2.70 -8.06
CA VAL A 23 1.31 -2.69 -6.61
C VAL A 23 0.88 -4.08 -6.13
N GLY A 24 1.50 -4.53 -5.05
CA GLY A 24 1.15 -5.73 -4.33
C GLY A 24 0.87 -5.42 -2.86
N ALA A 25 -0.08 -6.12 -2.25
CA ALA A 25 -0.28 -6.06 -0.81
C ALA A 25 -0.81 -7.38 -0.24
N ILE A 26 -0.56 -7.59 1.05
CA ILE A 26 -1.03 -8.70 1.86
C ILE A 26 -1.73 -8.14 3.09
N LEU A 27 -2.87 -8.72 3.44
CA LEU A 27 -3.65 -8.39 4.63
C LEU A 27 -4.16 -9.69 5.26
N GLY A 28 -3.49 -10.18 6.29
CA GLY A 28 -3.71 -11.54 6.78
C GLY A 28 -3.44 -12.56 5.68
N ASP A 29 -4.43 -13.38 5.34
CA ASP A 29 -4.36 -14.37 4.26
C ASP A 29 -4.84 -13.82 2.89
N ALA A 30 -5.30 -12.57 2.84
CA ALA A 30 -5.77 -11.95 1.60
C ALA A 30 -4.62 -11.33 0.81
N GLU A 31 -4.63 -11.56 -0.50
CA GLU A 31 -3.68 -10.94 -1.43
C GLU A 31 -4.36 -9.90 -2.32
N PHE A 32 -3.65 -8.81 -2.56
CA PHE A 32 -4.01 -7.77 -3.51
C PHE A 32 -2.91 -7.61 -4.54
N ARG A 33 -3.28 -7.57 -5.82
CA ARG A 33 -2.36 -7.26 -6.92
C ARG A 33 -3.04 -6.44 -8.00
N ARG A 34 -2.33 -5.40 -8.45
CA ARG A 34 -2.66 -4.62 -9.64
C ARG A 34 -1.40 -4.38 -10.44
N SER A 35 -1.49 -4.55 -11.76
CA SER A 35 -0.40 -4.26 -12.69
C SER A 35 -0.99 -3.79 -14.01
N ARG A 36 -0.29 -2.90 -14.74
CA ARG A 36 -0.76 -2.38 -16.04
C ARG A 36 -2.16 -1.75 -16.01
N VAL A 37 -2.55 -1.16 -14.88
CA VAL A 37 -3.83 -0.48 -14.69
C VAL A 37 -3.63 1.03 -14.50
N ASP A 38 -4.73 1.79 -14.58
CA ASP A 38 -4.71 3.20 -14.20
C ASP A 38 -4.20 3.37 -12.77
N ARG A 39 -3.27 4.30 -12.58
CA ARG A 39 -2.62 4.56 -11.29
C ARG A 39 -3.62 4.98 -10.23
N SER A 40 -4.52 5.91 -10.55
CA SER A 40 -5.47 6.44 -9.56
C SER A 40 -6.40 5.33 -9.09
N LEU A 41 -6.90 4.51 -10.02
CA LEU A 41 -7.73 3.36 -9.68
C LEU A 41 -6.97 2.34 -8.83
N ALA A 42 -5.72 2.01 -9.18
CA ALA A 42 -4.92 1.05 -8.41
C ALA A 42 -4.67 1.50 -6.96
N LEU A 43 -4.46 2.79 -6.76
CA LEU A 43 -4.21 3.37 -5.43
C LEU A 43 -5.49 3.47 -4.60
N GLN A 44 -6.63 3.78 -5.22
CA GLN A 44 -7.93 3.74 -4.54
C GLN A 44 -8.31 2.31 -4.14
N ASP A 45 -8.08 1.34 -5.01
CA ASP A 45 -8.28 -0.08 -4.71
C ASP A 45 -7.38 -0.55 -3.55
N LEU A 46 -6.10 -0.13 -3.54
CA LEU A 46 -5.19 -0.41 -2.43
C LEU A 46 -5.70 0.18 -1.12
N ASP A 47 -6.15 1.44 -1.12
CA ASP A 47 -6.66 2.11 0.09
C ASP A 47 -7.94 1.45 0.62
N ALA A 48 -8.81 0.99 -0.28
CA ALA A 48 -9.99 0.22 0.08
C ALA A 48 -9.61 -1.15 0.68
N PHE A 49 -8.64 -1.84 0.07
CA PHE A 49 -8.10 -3.10 0.58
C PHE A 49 -7.43 -2.94 1.95
N ALA A 50 -6.76 -1.81 2.18
CA ALA A 50 -6.09 -1.46 3.43
C ALA A 50 -7.06 -1.05 4.56
N ALA A 51 -8.34 -0.84 4.27
CA ALA A 51 -9.31 -0.30 5.23
C ALA A 51 -9.29 -0.99 6.61
N PRO A 52 -9.33 -2.34 6.72
CA PRO A 52 -9.36 -3.03 8.00
C PRO A 52 -7.99 -3.13 8.68
N ALA A 53 -6.90 -2.72 8.04
CA ALA A 53 -5.57 -2.79 8.63
C ALA A 53 -5.41 -1.79 9.78
N GLU A 54 -4.76 -2.18 10.87
CA GLU A 54 -4.49 -1.31 12.01
C GLU A 54 -3.17 -0.55 11.84
N PHE A 55 -2.24 -1.12 11.07
CA PHE A 55 -0.94 -0.53 10.76
C PHE A 55 -0.47 -0.99 9.37
N VAL A 56 0.57 -0.33 8.85
CA VAL A 56 1.25 -0.73 7.62
C VAL A 56 2.69 -1.14 7.91
N PHE A 57 3.20 -2.12 7.17
CA PHE A 57 4.59 -2.57 7.24
C PHE A 57 5.09 -2.92 5.84
N GLY A 58 6.40 -3.07 5.68
CA GLY A 58 7.00 -3.42 4.39
C GLY A 58 8.51 -3.21 4.37
N HIS A 59 9.17 -3.78 3.37
CA HIS A 59 10.61 -3.59 3.22
C HIS A 59 10.87 -2.17 2.69
N ASN A 60 11.50 -1.31 3.49
CA ASN A 60 11.83 0.07 3.12
C ASN A 60 10.62 1.00 2.87
N VAL A 61 9.46 0.65 3.43
CA VAL A 61 8.21 1.41 3.24
C VAL A 61 8.35 2.89 3.62
N LEU A 62 9.18 3.21 4.63
CA LEU A 62 9.46 4.57 5.09
C LEU A 62 10.29 5.41 4.12
N TRP A 63 11.11 4.77 3.29
CA TRP A 63 12.09 5.42 2.42
C TRP A 63 11.70 5.38 0.94
N HIS A 64 10.82 4.45 0.57
CA HIS A 64 10.40 4.23 -0.82
C HIS A 64 8.91 4.50 -0.98
N ASP A 65 8.05 3.61 -0.48
CA ASP A 65 6.65 3.56 -0.86
C ASP A 65 5.83 4.70 -0.25
N LEU A 66 5.96 4.94 1.06
CA LEU A 66 5.21 6.02 1.73
C LEU A 66 5.60 7.42 1.22
N PRO A 67 6.91 7.75 1.05
CA PRO A 67 7.28 9.02 0.40
C PRO A 67 6.70 9.16 -1.00
N TRP A 68 6.69 8.09 -1.79
CA TRP A 68 6.12 8.12 -3.13
C TRP A 68 4.60 8.33 -3.10
N LEU A 69 3.87 7.61 -2.23
CA LEU A 69 2.42 7.79 -2.06
C LEU A 69 2.07 9.19 -1.57
N ARG A 70 2.75 9.71 -0.54
CA ARG A 70 2.54 11.08 -0.04
C ARG A 70 2.70 12.15 -1.12
N LYS A 71 3.58 11.91 -2.10
CA LYS A 71 3.80 12.82 -3.24
C LYS A 71 2.71 12.72 -4.32
N HIS A 72 2.17 11.53 -4.57
CA HIS A 72 1.33 11.26 -5.75
C HIS A 72 -0.15 10.99 -5.45
N ALA A 73 -0.48 10.62 -4.21
CA ALA A 73 -1.81 10.37 -3.69
C ALA A 73 -1.85 10.67 -2.17
N PRO A 74 -1.65 11.94 -1.75
CA PRO A 74 -1.65 12.33 -0.34
C PRO A 74 -2.98 12.08 0.38
N GLU A 75 -4.06 11.82 -0.36
CA GLU A 75 -5.43 11.62 0.14
C GLU A 75 -5.72 10.19 0.63
N LEU A 76 -4.80 9.23 0.46
CA LEU A 76 -5.02 7.84 0.86
C LEU A 76 -5.05 7.73 2.38
N ARG A 77 -6.12 7.15 2.93
CA ARG A 77 -6.29 6.91 4.38
C ARG A 77 -5.23 5.97 4.95
N LEU A 78 -4.66 5.09 4.12
CA LEU A 78 -3.55 4.23 4.52
C LEU A 78 -2.32 5.03 5.00
N LEU A 79 -2.15 6.29 4.56
CA LEU A 79 -1.07 7.17 5.00
C LEU A 79 -1.24 7.68 6.44
N GLU A 80 -2.44 7.56 6.99
CA GLU A 80 -2.76 7.93 8.37
C GLU A 80 -2.51 6.78 9.35
N LYS A 81 -2.29 5.56 8.85
CA LYS A 81 -2.05 4.38 9.68
C LYS A 81 -0.64 4.41 10.27
N PRO A 82 -0.46 3.93 11.51
CA PRO A 82 0.86 3.68 12.08
C PRO A 82 1.73 2.84 11.15
N VAL A 83 3.04 3.12 11.15
CA VAL A 83 4.03 2.35 10.40
C VAL A 83 4.87 1.56 11.39
N VAL A 84 5.04 0.26 11.12
CA VAL A 84 5.82 -0.67 11.95
C VAL A 84 7.00 -1.24 11.17
#